data_AF-A0A0L8I5T8-F1
#
_entry.id   AF-A0A0L8I5T8-F1
#
_cell.length_a   1.000
_cell.length_b   1.000
_cell.length_c   1.000
_cell.angle_alpha   90.00
_cell.angle_beta   90.00
_cell.angle_gamma   90.00
#
_symmetry.space_group_name_H-M   'P 1'
#
loop_
_entity.id
_entity.type
_entity.pdbx_description
1 polymer ?
#
loop_
_entity_poly.entity_id
_entity_poly.type
_entity_poly.pdbx_seq_one_letter_code
_entity_poly.pdbx_strand_id
1 'polypeptide(L)'
;MTVPIDINVSVKTYQKLSKYKDLEIEISKMWNLMTKIIPVLIGALGMIARKADCYLAQIPGNPKMAEIQKIVLMGTTRILRKKLST
;
A
#
# COMPACT_ATOMS: atom_id res chain seq x y z
N MET A 1 12.56 17.18 -1.40
CA MET A 1 12.02 15.96 -0.76
C MET A 1 10.57 16.22 -0.37
N THR A 2 9.61 15.50 -0.95
CA THR A 2 8.19 15.66 -0.59
C THR A 2 7.89 14.84 0.65
N VAL A 3 7.76 15.51 1.80
CA VAL A 3 7.19 14.90 2.99
C VAL A 3 5.73 14.58 2.66
N PRO A 4 5.29 13.33 2.77
CA PRO A 4 3.94 12.97 2.41
C PRO A 4 2.98 13.53 3.48
N ILE A 5 2.32 14.63 3.15
CA ILE A 5 1.15 15.16 3.87
C ILE A 5 -0.03 14.24 3.56
N ASP A 6 -1.00 14.10 4.48
CA ASP A 6 -2.18 13.22 4.36
C ASP A 6 -2.92 13.35 3.00
N ILE A 7 -3.00 14.57 2.47
CA ILE A 7 -3.56 14.88 1.14
C ILE A 7 -2.81 14.14 0.02
N ASN A 8 -1.48 14.11 0.08
CA ASN A 8 -0.64 13.43 -0.90
C ASN A 8 -0.82 11.90 -0.83
N VAL A 9 -1.17 11.36 0.34
CA VAL A 9 -1.48 9.93 0.50
C VAL A 9 -2.79 9.60 -0.21
N SER A 10 -3.81 10.43 -0.04
CA SER A 10 -5.13 10.25 -0.69
C SER A 10 -5.07 10.42 -2.21
N VAL A 11 -4.22 11.33 -2.71
CA VAL A 11 -3.98 11.43 -4.15
C VAL A 11 -3.27 10.17 -4.67
N LYS A 12 -2.27 9.66 -3.94
CA LYS A 12 -1.55 8.44 -4.30
C LYS A 12 -2.41 7.17 -4.24
N THR A 13 -3.37 7.08 -3.32
CA THR A 13 -4.32 5.94 -3.28
C THR A 13 -5.14 5.90 -4.56
N TYR A 14 -5.70 7.04 -4.98
CA TYR A 14 -6.49 7.14 -6.19
C TYR A 14 -5.67 6.86 -7.45
N GLN A 15 -4.46 7.42 -7.54
CA GLN A 15 -3.54 7.13 -8.65
C GLN A 15 -3.23 5.63 -8.78
N LYS A 16 -3.00 4.93 -7.66
CA LYS A 16 -2.81 3.48 -7.68
C LYS A 16 -4.06 2.75 -8.18
N LEU A 17 -5.24 3.09 -7.65
CA LEU A 17 -6.50 2.46 -8.07
C LEU A 17 -6.76 2.63 -9.57
N SER A 18 -6.53 3.84 -10.10
CA SER A 18 -6.69 4.12 -11.53
C SER A 18 -5.66 3.35 -12.37
N LYS A 19 -4.39 3.33 -11.95
CA LYS A 19 -3.32 2.63 -12.69
C LYS A 19 -3.54 1.13 -12.82
N TYR A 20 -4.14 0.49 -11.82
CA TYR A 20 -4.35 -0.96 -11.81
C TYR A 20 -5.74 -1.38 -12.29
N LYS A 21 -6.58 -0.44 -12.75
CA LYS A 21 -7.96 -0.75 -13.15
C LYS A 21 -8.03 -1.70 -14.33
N ASP A 22 -7.18 -1.50 -15.34
CA ASP A 22 -7.14 -2.37 -16.51
C ASP A 22 -6.69 -3.79 -16.13
N LEU A 23 -5.73 -3.89 -15.21
CA LEU A 23 -5.26 -5.18 -14.70
C LEU A 23 -6.37 -5.93 -13.94
N GLU A 24 -7.19 -5.24 -13.15
CA GLU A 24 -8.36 -5.85 -12.50
C GLU A 24 -9.35 -6.40 -13.53
N ILE A 25 -9.57 -5.69 -14.64
CA ILE A 25 -10.46 -6.14 -15.72
C ILE A 25 -9.88 -7.37 -16.42
N GLU A 26 -8.58 -7.35 -16.74
CA GLU A 26 -7.90 -8.47 -17.39
C GLU A 26 -7.93 -9.74 -16.53
N ILE A 27 -7.58 -9.64 -15.25
CA ILE A 27 -7.63 -10.76 -14.30
C ILE A 27 -9.07 -11.27 -14.14
N SER A 28 -10.03 -10.36 -13.98
CA SER A 28 -11.45 -10.72 -13.87
C SER A 28 -11.94 -11.49 -15.08
N LYS A 29 -11.58 -11.06 -16.30
CA LYS A 29 -11.91 -11.77 -17.55
C LYS A 29 -11.19 -13.10 -17.68
N MET A 30 -9.90 -13.16 -17.33
CA MET A 30 -9.08 -14.36 -17.48
C MET A 30 -9.53 -15.50 -16.56
N TRP A 31 -9.92 -15.17 -15.34
CA TRP A 31 -10.35 -16.14 -14.33
C TRP A 31 -11.87 -16.27 -14.20
N ASN A 32 -12.63 -15.42 -14.89
CA ASN A 32 -14.09 -15.30 -14.76
C ASN A 32 -14.56 -15.14 -13.29
N LEU A 33 -13.81 -14.34 -12.51
CA LEU A 33 -14.01 -14.14 -11.07
C LEU A 33 -14.05 -12.64 -10.73
N MET A 34 -14.86 -12.28 -9.71
CA MET A 34 -14.91 -10.91 -9.20
C MET A 34 -13.57 -10.54 -8.53
N THR A 35 -12.78 -9.72 -9.21
CA THR A 35 -11.49 -9.22 -8.72
C THR A 35 -11.67 -7.84 -8.09
N LYS A 36 -10.94 -7.55 -7.01
CA LYS A 36 -10.96 -6.25 -6.31
C LYS A 36 -9.55 -5.74 -6.05
N ILE A 37 -9.29 -4.47 -6.40
CA ILE A 37 -8.02 -3.81 -6.05
C ILE A 37 -8.06 -3.28 -4.61
N ILE A 38 -7.09 -3.69 -3.80
CA ILE A 38 -6.92 -3.25 -2.40
C ILE A 38 -5.60 -2.44 -2.30
N PRO A 39 -5.65 -1.09 -2.24
CA PRO A 39 -4.44 -0.27 -2.13
C PRO A 39 -3.93 -0.20 -0.70
N VAL A 40 -2.81 -0.89 -0.42
CA VAL A 40 -2.05 -0.71 0.84
C VAL A 40 -0.96 0.33 0.62
N LEU A 41 -1.05 1.44 1.36
CA LEU A 41 -0.11 2.57 1.29
C LEU A 41 0.43 2.90 2.68
N ILE A 42 1.72 2.67 2.85
CA ILE A 42 2.47 2.96 4.07
C ILE A 42 3.67 3.81 3.67
N GLY A 43 3.83 4.96 4.32
CA GLY A 43 4.96 5.86 4.12
C GLY A 43 6.26 5.26 4.67
N ALA A 44 7.39 5.75 4.17
CA ALA A 44 8.72 5.30 4.61
C ALA A 44 8.95 5.44 6.13
N LEU A 45 8.35 6.46 6.75
CA LEU A 45 8.39 6.70 8.20
C LEU A 45 7.25 6.00 8.96
N GLY A 46 6.55 5.05 8.32
CA GLY A 46 5.43 4.35 8.91
C GLY A 46 4.12 5.14 8.91
N MET A 47 4.01 6.24 8.16
CA MET A 47 2.72 6.94 8.04
C MET A 47 1.67 6.03 7.37
N ILE A 48 0.50 5.92 7.97
CA ILE A 48 -0.60 5.07 7.47
C ILE A 48 -1.72 5.95 6.91
N ALA A 49 -2.31 5.56 5.78
CA ALA A 49 -3.46 6.25 5.23
C ALA A 49 -4.71 6.05 6.10
N ARG A 50 -5.54 7.08 6.30
CA ARG A 50 -6.76 6.99 7.14
C ARG A 50 -7.73 5.85 6.76
N LYS A 51 -7.80 5.47 5.48
CA LYS A 51 -8.66 4.39 4.99
C LYS A 51 -7.98 3.02 4.92
N ALA A 52 -6.74 2.91 5.37
CA ALA A 52 -5.97 1.68 5.23
C ALA A 52 -6.57 0.50 6.01
N ASP A 53 -7.17 0.75 7.18
CA ASP A 53 -7.84 -0.32 7.97
C ASP A 53 -9.04 -0.93 7.22
N CYS A 54 -9.84 -0.09 6.54
CA CYS A 54 -10.95 -0.54 5.70
C CYS A 54 -10.48 -1.41 4.53
N TYR A 55 -9.29 -1.12 3.98
CA TYR A 55 -8.69 -1.94 2.93
C TYR A 55 -8.15 -3.27 3.47
N LEU A 56 -7.51 -3.27 4.64
CA LEU A 56 -7.00 -4.51 5.25
C LEU A 56 -8.10 -5.48 5.67
N ALA A 57 -9.26 -4.97 6.13
CA ALA A 57 -10.41 -5.79 6.49
C ALA A 57 -11.00 -6.58 5.30
N GLN A 58 -10.65 -6.21 4.06
CA GLN A 58 -11.07 -6.94 2.85
C GLN A 58 -10.11 -8.08 2.49
N ILE A 59 -8.94 -8.13 3.13
CA ILE A 59 -7.96 -9.18 2.91
C ILE A 59 -8.31 -10.34 3.85
N PRO A 60 -8.53 -11.56 3.32
CA PRO A 60 -8.79 -12.72 4.15
C PRO A 60 -7.61 -12.94 5.12
N GLY A 61 -7.93 -13.14 6.40
CA GLY A 61 -6.95 -13.26 7.48
C GLY A 61 -6.76 -12.00 8.33
N ASN A 62 -7.42 -10.88 8.00
CA ASN A 62 -7.44 -9.65 8.80
C ASN A 62 -6.06 -9.24 9.35
N PRO A 63 -5.08 -8.99 8.47
CA PRO A 63 -3.72 -8.69 8.91
C PRO A 63 -3.69 -7.40 9.74
N LYS A 64 -2.95 -7.41 10.86
CA LYS A 64 -2.87 -6.26 11.76
C LYS A 64 -2.04 -5.14 11.14
N MET A 65 -2.59 -3.93 11.11
CA MET A 65 -1.90 -2.75 10.58
C MET A 65 -0.52 -2.52 11.19
N ALA A 66 -0.41 -2.69 12.52
CA ALA A 66 0.84 -2.51 13.25
C ALA A 66 1.96 -3.47 12.77
N GLU A 67 1.61 -4.71 12.42
CA GLU A 67 2.58 -5.69 11.92
C GLU A 67 3.07 -5.30 10.52
N ILE A 68 2.15 -4.91 9.64
CA ILE A 68 2.50 -4.45 8.28
C ILE A 68 3.38 -3.20 8.35
N GLN A 69 3.02 -2.23 9.19
CA GLN A 69 3.82 -1.01 9.38
C GLN A 69 5.24 -1.33 9.88
N LYS A 70 5.37 -2.25 10.84
CA LYS A 70 6.66 -2.71 11.35
C LYS A 70 7.51 -3.34 10.24
N ILE A 71 6.92 -4.19 9.40
CA ILE A 71 7.62 -4.83 8.28
C ILE A 71 8.14 -3.77 7.29
N VAL A 72 7.30 -2.78 6.93
CA VAL A 72 7.70 -1.69 6.03
C VAL A 72 8.83 -0.86 6.63
N LEU A 73 8.77 -0.55 7.92
CA LEU A 73 9.82 0.23 8.59
C LEU A 73 11.14 -0.54 8.66
N MET A 74 11.10 -1.84 8.96
CA MET A 74 12.28 -2.72 8.93
C MET A 74 12.88 -2.83 7.52
N GLY A 75 12.05 -2.92 6.49
CA GLY A 75 12.49 -2.89 5.10
C GLY A 75 13.18 -1.57 4.74
N THR A 76 12.58 -0.46 5.14
CA THR A 76 13.08 0.90 4.88
C THR A 76 14.41 1.15 5.60
N THR A 77 14.51 0.82 6.88
CA THR A 77 15.75 0.96 7.67
C THR A 77 16.90 0.13 7.08
N ARG A 78 16.63 -1.09 6.61
CA ARG A 78 17.63 -1.90 5.90
C ARG A 78 18.15 -1.23 4.63
N ILE A 79 17.26 -0.65 3.81
CA ILE A 79 17.64 0.09 2.60
C ILE A 79 18.49 1.32 2.97
N LEU A 80 18.08 2.07 3.98
CA LEU A 80 18.81 3.25 4.46
C LEU A 80 20.21 2.88 4.96
N ARG A 81 20.35 1.84 5.79
CA ARG A 81 21.67 1.36 6.24
C ARG A 81 22.57 1.01 5.06
N LYS A 82 22.06 0.26 4.07
CA LYS A 82 22.85 -0.09 2.88
C LYS A 82 23.32 1.15 2.09
N LYS A 83 22.54 2.24 2.08
CA LYS A 83 22.87 3.47 1.35
C LYS A 83 23.74 4.45 2.12
N LEU A 84 23.63 4.45 3.45
CA LEU A 84 24.38 5.35 4.34
C LEU A 84 25.66 4.70 4.89
N SER A 85 25.84 3.40 4.73
CA SER A 85 27.09 2.69 5.03
C SER A 85 28.08 2.69 3.86
N THR A 86 27.85 3.52 2.84
CA THR A 86 28.81 3.90 1.79
C THR A 86 29.22 5.34 2.03
#